data_AF-A0A923I2D4-F1
#
_entry.id   AF-A0A923I2D4-F1
#
_cell.length_a   1.000
_cell.length_b   1.000
_cell.length_c   1.000
_cell.angle_alpha   90.00
_cell.angle_beta   90.00
_cell.angle_gamma   90.00
#
_symmetry.space_group_name_H-M   'P 1'
#
loop_
_entity.id
_entity.type
_entity.pdbx_description
1 polymer ?
#
loop_
_entity_poly.entity_id
_entity_poly.type
_entity_poly.pdbx_seq_one_letter_code
_entity_poly.pdbx_strand_id
1 'polypeptide(L)'
;MFFGKSKDTPPKAHEPTGTPAVFWGASDRMICCKGIAGEGNEFNVTSHPKLQDGGYVSTLEISAPGEEQGIFIHAFYSGHWSFAVSPSSEVSDEMPRWSVAREWGTMNSHSETLKIFCPKGSSVKVIDRIEANS
;
A
#
# COMPACT_ATOMS: atom_id res chain seq x y z
N MET A 1 -24.46 41.26 -12.29
CA MET A 1 -24.65 39.80 -12.25
C MET A 1 -23.48 39.22 -11.48
N PHE A 2 -23.70 38.74 -10.26
CA PHE A 2 -22.67 38.09 -9.44
C PHE A 2 -22.77 36.57 -9.66
N PHE A 3 -21.76 35.99 -10.27
CA PHE A 3 -21.63 34.54 -10.41
C PHE A 3 -21.34 33.94 -9.02
N GLY A 4 -22.35 33.29 -8.43
CA GLY A 4 -22.17 32.44 -7.27
C GLY A 4 -21.38 31.20 -7.69
N LYS A 5 -20.10 31.15 -7.35
CA LYS A 5 -19.33 29.89 -7.35
C LYS A 5 -19.96 28.99 -6.29
N SER A 6 -20.62 27.93 -6.72
CA SER A 6 -20.96 26.80 -5.86
C SER A 6 -19.65 26.32 -5.22
N LYS A 7 -19.60 26.35 -3.88
CA LYS A 7 -18.57 25.63 -3.14
C LYS A 7 -18.84 24.15 -3.37
N ASP A 8 -18.10 23.53 -4.26
CA ASP A 8 -17.99 22.08 -4.29
C ASP A 8 -17.56 21.65 -2.88
N THR A 9 -18.49 21.01 -2.19
CA THR A 9 -18.22 20.42 -0.88
C THR A 9 -17.22 19.31 -1.14
N PRO A 10 -16.02 19.33 -0.53
CA PRO A 10 -15.10 18.21 -0.69
C PRO A 10 -15.86 16.94 -0.32
N PRO A 11 -15.80 15.89 -1.15
CA PRO A 11 -16.51 14.65 -0.86
C PRO A 11 -16.11 14.21 0.55
N LYS A 12 -17.10 13.97 1.42
CA LYS A 12 -16.88 13.46 2.77
C LYS A 12 -15.92 12.28 2.67
N ALA A 13 -14.82 12.33 3.41
CA ALA A 13 -13.96 11.17 3.59
C ALA A 13 -14.87 10.00 4.00
N HIS A 14 -14.95 8.97 3.15
CA HIS A 14 -15.75 7.80 3.45
C HIS A 14 -15.21 7.18 4.73
N GLU A 15 -16.11 6.89 5.68
CA GLU A 15 -15.73 6.16 6.87
C GLU A 15 -15.07 4.84 6.47
N PRO A 16 -13.99 4.42 7.14
CA PRO A 16 -13.31 3.18 6.84
C PRO A 16 -14.31 2.01 6.94
N THR A 17 -14.63 1.40 5.80
CA THR A 17 -15.47 0.20 5.74
C THR A 17 -14.60 -1.01 5.45
N GLY A 18 -14.78 -2.10 6.21
CA GLY A 18 -14.02 -3.34 6.06
C GLY A 18 -12.92 -3.58 7.12
N THR A 19 -12.27 -4.73 7.02
CA THR A 19 -11.12 -5.10 7.87
C THR A 19 -9.86 -4.45 7.29
N PRO A 20 -9.03 -3.76 8.09
CA PRO A 20 -7.82 -3.15 7.57
C PRO A 20 -6.79 -4.23 7.20
N ALA A 21 -6.21 -4.09 6.01
CA ALA A 21 -4.94 -4.69 5.67
C ALA A 21 -3.85 -3.94 6.44
N VAL A 22 -3.08 -4.64 7.29
CA VAL A 22 -2.05 -4.05 8.13
C VAL A 22 -0.69 -4.54 7.67
N PHE A 23 0.26 -3.63 7.44
CA PHE A 23 1.62 -3.89 6.99
C PHE A 23 2.64 -3.31 7.97
N TRP A 24 3.72 -4.05 8.23
CA TRP A 24 4.83 -3.61 9.08
C TRP A 24 6.11 -4.38 8.74
N GLY A 25 7.26 -3.82 9.05
CA GLY A 25 8.53 -4.52 9.04
C GLY A 25 8.73 -5.39 10.28
N ALA A 26 9.01 -6.68 10.09
CA ALA A 26 9.29 -7.62 11.19
C ALA A 26 10.79 -7.76 11.49
N SER A 27 11.64 -7.59 10.49
CA SER A 27 13.11 -7.51 10.59
C SER A 27 13.64 -6.61 9.49
N ASP A 28 14.93 -6.31 9.46
CA ASP A 28 15.59 -5.54 8.40
C ASP A 28 15.36 -6.07 6.97
N ARG A 29 14.92 -7.33 6.82
CA ARG A 29 14.69 -7.99 5.53
C ARG A 29 13.26 -8.49 5.33
N MET A 30 12.35 -8.22 6.24
CA MET A 30 11.03 -8.84 6.23
C MET A 30 9.93 -7.81 6.41
N ILE A 31 8.99 -7.80 5.48
CA ILE A 31 7.70 -7.11 5.60
C ILE A 31 6.64 -8.16 5.88
N CYS A 32 5.79 -7.92 6.86
CA CYS A 32 4.66 -8.77 7.18
C CYS A 32 3.34 -8.05 6.88
N CYS A 33 2.29 -8.83 6.61
CA CYS A 33 0.95 -8.31 6.51
C CYS A 33 -0.08 -9.20 7.22
N LYS A 34 -1.24 -8.62 7.54
CA LYS A 34 -2.42 -9.36 8.01
C LYS A 34 -3.70 -8.64 7.60
N GLY A 35 -4.83 -9.34 7.64
CA GLY A 35 -6.14 -8.76 7.31
C GLY A 35 -6.41 -8.62 5.81
N ILE A 36 -5.57 -9.22 4.96
CA ILE A 36 -5.71 -9.25 3.50
C ILE A 36 -5.33 -10.64 2.97
N ALA A 37 -5.98 -11.11 1.92
CA ALA A 37 -5.60 -12.34 1.24
C ALA A 37 -4.41 -12.09 0.30
N GLY A 38 -3.63 -13.11 -0.07
CA GLY A 38 -2.50 -12.88 -0.98
C GLY A 38 -1.57 -14.08 -1.13
N GLU A 39 -0.39 -13.80 -1.69
CA GLU A 39 0.71 -14.77 -1.89
C GLU A 39 1.24 -15.33 -0.55
N GLY A 40 1.10 -14.57 0.53
CA GLY A 40 1.50 -14.94 1.88
C GLY A 40 1.31 -13.78 2.85
N ASN A 41 1.71 -13.99 4.11
CA ASN A 41 1.68 -12.95 5.15
C ASN A 41 3.07 -12.37 5.44
N GLU A 42 4.11 -12.85 4.73
CA GLU A 42 5.51 -12.53 4.96
C GLU A 42 6.22 -12.38 3.61
N PHE A 43 6.96 -11.29 3.45
CA PHE A 43 7.67 -10.91 2.22
C PHE A 43 9.12 -10.62 2.57
N ASN A 44 9.99 -11.59 2.30
CA ASN A 44 11.43 -11.44 2.51
C ASN A 44 12.08 -10.75 1.31
N VAL A 45 12.62 -9.56 1.52
CA VAL A 45 13.18 -8.73 0.43
C VAL A 45 14.47 -9.30 -0.16
N THR A 46 15.12 -10.25 0.51
CA THR A 46 16.38 -10.87 0.04
C THR A 46 16.21 -12.26 -0.55
N SER A 47 15.13 -12.99 -0.22
CA SER A 47 14.90 -14.36 -0.71
C SER A 47 13.67 -14.50 -1.60
N HIS A 48 12.82 -13.47 -1.69
CA HIS A 48 11.70 -13.50 -2.62
C HIS A 48 12.21 -13.28 -4.05
N PRO A 49 11.86 -14.12 -5.04
CA PRO A 49 12.43 -14.07 -6.39
C PRO A 49 12.33 -12.71 -7.07
N LYS A 50 11.24 -11.98 -6.80
CA LYS A 50 10.99 -10.63 -7.37
C LYS A 50 11.63 -9.47 -6.59
N LEU A 51 12.09 -9.72 -5.37
CA LEU A 51 12.59 -8.66 -4.47
C LEU A 51 14.10 -8.72 -4.27
N GLN A 52 14.71 -9.90 -4.44
CA GLN A 52 16.12 -10.15 -4.13
C GLN A 52 17.09 -9.16 -4.80
N ASP A 53 16.78 -8.66 -5.99
CA ASP A 53 17.60 -7.70 -6.73
C ASP A 53 17.36 -6.24 -6.31
N GLY A 54 16.28 -5.97 -5.56
CA GLY A 54 15.90 -4.66 -5.04
C GLY A 54 16.54 -4.30 -3.70
N GLY A 55 17.18 -5.26 -3.03
CA GLY A 55 17.80 -5.06 -1.72
C GLY A 55 16.77 -4.75 -0.64
N TYR A 56 16.88 -3.57 -0.02
CA TYR A 56 16.02 -3.12 1.08
C TYR A 56 14.74 -2.39 0.61
N VAL A 57 14.31 -2.65 -0.62
CA VAL A 57 13.13 -2.04 -1.25
C VAL A 57 12.21 -3.12 -1.81
N SER A 58 10.91 -2.97 -1.62
CA SER A 58 9.88 -3.88 -2.13
C SER A 58 8.66 -3.12 -2.60
N THR A 59 8.05 -3.55 -3.71
CA THR A 59 6.77 -3.02 -4.18
C THR A 59 5.71 -4.12 -4.15
N LEU A 60 4.65 -3.88 -3.38
CA LEU A 60 3.48 -4.75 -3.28
C LEU A 60 2.32 -4.08 -4.00
N GLU A 61 1.45 -4.87 -4.63
CA GLU A 61 0.20 -4.38 -5.22
C GLU A 61 -0.99 -4.95 -4.45
N ILE A 62 -1.90 -4.08 -4.02
CA ILE A 62 -3.25 -4.45 -3.59
C ILE A 62 -4.21 -4.21 -4.74
N SER A 63 -4.90 -5.26 -5.17
CA SER A 63 -6.02 -5.18 -6.09
C SER A 63 -7.34 -5.53 -5.37
N ALA A 64 -8.47 -5.08 -5.91
CA ALA A 64 -9.79 -5.36 -5.39
C ALA A 64 -10.75 -5.76 -6.52
N PRO A 65 -11.66 -6.73 -6.31
CA PRO A 65 -12.65 -7.10 -7.32
C PRO A 65 -13.59 -5.94 -7.64
N GLY A 66 -13.77 -5.64 -8.93
CA GLY A 66 -14.67 -4.58 -9.39
C GLY A 66 -14.13 -3.16 -9.26
N GLU A 67 -12.89 -3.00 -8.79
CA GLU A 67 -12.16 -1.74 -8.85
C GLU A 67 -11.26 -1.75 -10.08
N GLU A 68 -11.33 -0.70 -10.89
CA GLU A 68 -10.45 -0.54 -12.06
C GLU A 68 -9.00 -0.25 -11.64
N GLN A 69 -8.79 0.12 -10.38
CA GLN A 69 -7.53 0.62 -9.87
C GLN A 69 -7.26 0.17 -8.43
N GLY A 70 -6.01 -0.24 -8.18
CA GLY A 70 -5.51 -0.65 -6.88
C GLY A 70 -4.52 0.35 -6.28
N ILE A 71 -3.77 -0.13 -5.27
CA ILE A 71 -2.72 0.63 -4.58
C ILE A 71 -1.40 -0.14 -4.69
N PHE A 72 -0.33 0.55 -5.07
CA PHE A 72 1.03 0.09 -4.81
C PHE A 72 1.50 0.53 -3.43
N ILE A 73 2.17 -0.37 -2.72
CA ILE A 73 2.88 -0.13 -1.46
C ILE A 73 4.36 -0.27 -1.75
N HIS A 74 5.09 0.83 -1.62
CA HIS A 74 6.54 0.87 -1.75
C HIS A 74 7.13 0.83 -0.35
N ALA A 75 7.64 -0.32 0.06
CA ALA A 75 8.31 -0.51 1.32
C ALA A 75 9.81 -0.26 1.15
N PHE A 76 10.39 0.53 2.05
CA PHE A 76 11.82 0.84 2.03
C PHE A 76 12.41 0.77 3.44
N TYR A 77 13.61 0.22 3.54
CA TYR A 77 14.36 0.10 4.78
C TYR A 77 15.63 0.95 4.75
N SER A 78 15.74 1.85 5.72
CA SER A 78 16.88 2.77 5.90
C SER A 78 17.39 2.78 7.35
N GLY A 79 17.31 1.61 8.02
CA GLY A 79 17.48 1.45 9.46
C GLY A 79 16.14 1.37 10.20
N HIS A 80 15.06 1.80 9.55
CA HIS A 80 13.68 1.56 9.94
C HIS A 80 12.85 1.30 8.69
N TRP A 81 11.76 0.56 8.83
CA TRP A 81 10.81 0.39 7.73
C TRP A 81 9.84 1.55 7.65
N SER A 82 9.64 2.05 6.43
CA SER A 82 8.59 3.02 6.12
C SER A 82 7.94 2.64 4.79
N PHE A 83 6.74 3.17 4.56
CA PHE A 83 5.91 2.79 3.42
C PHE A 83 5.44 4.02 2.64
N ALA A 84 5.59 4.03 1.32
CA ALA A 84 4.88 4.96 0.45
C ALA A 84 3.72 4.24 -0.25
N VAL A 85 2.65 4.97 -0.55
CA VAL A 85 1.49 4.43 -1.28
C VAL A 85 1.25 5.26 -2.52
N SER A 86 0.90 4.60 -3.62
CA SER A 86 0.58 5.25 -4.90
C SER A 86 -0.57 4.50 -5.59
N PRO A 87 -1.23 5.11 -6.59
CA PRO A 87 -2.12 4.37 -7.47
C PRO A 87 -1.38 3.20 -8.15
N SER A 88 -2.09 2.11 -8.44
CA SER A 88 -1.51 0.98 -9.22
C SER A 88 -1.69 1.10 -10.74
N SER A 89 -2.36 2.17 -11.21
CA SER A 89 -2.58 2.44 -12.64
C SER A 89 -1.46 3.30 -13.20
N GLU A 90 -1.02 3.01 -14.43
CA GLU A 90 -0.13 3.89 -15.21
C GLU A 90 -0.90 4.97 -15.98
N VAL A 91 -2.23 4.86 -16.03
CA VAL A 91 -3.11 5.75 -16.82
C VAL A 91 -3.72 6.85 -15.97
N SER A 92 -3.88 6.61 -14.66
CA SER A 92 -4.52 7.51 -13.71
C SER A 92 -3.64 7.72 -12.48
N ASP A 93 -3.38 8.99 -12.17
CA ASP A 93 -2.70 9.41 -10.94
C ASP A 93 -3.64 9.51 -9.74
N GLU A 94 -4.96 9.32 -9.94
CA GLU A 94 -5.94 9.44 -8.85
C GLU A 94 -5.87 8.23 -7.92
N MET A 95 -5.66 8.44 -6.62
CA MET A 95 -5.72 7.36 -5.65
C MET A 95 -7.14 6.76 -5.58
N PRO A 96 -7.28 5.42 -5.48
CA PRO A 96 -8.58 4.85 -5.14
C PRO A 96 -9.04 5.40 -3.78
N ARG A 97 -10.35 5.51 -3.58
CA ARG A 97 -10.95 6.14 -2.39
C ARG A 97 -10.89 5.25 -1.13
N TRP A 98 -9.79 4.52 -0.94
CA TRP A 98 -9.55 3.66 0.20
C TRP A 98 -8.91 4.47 1.32
N SER A 99 -9.35 4.23 2.55
CA SER A 99 -8.77 4.93 3.71
C SER A 99 -7.37 4.37 4.00
N VAL A 100 -6.40 5.26 4.16
CA VAL A 100 -5.01 4.92 4.52
C VAL A 100 -4.66 5.61 5.83
N ALA A 101 -4.23 4.83 6.82
CA ALA A 101 -3.77 5.32 8.11
C ALA A 101 -2.35 4.82 8.40
N ARG A 102 -1.57 5.65 9.07
CA ARG A 102 -0.14 5.44 9.33
C ARG A 102 0.13 5.74 10.79
N GLU A 103 0.77 4.81 11.47
CA GLU A 103 1.14 4.94 12.87
C GLU A 103 2.56 4.42 13.07
N TRP A 104 3.38 5.09 13.87
CA TRP A 104 4.71 4.58 14.18
C TRP A 104 4.66 3.61 15.35
N GLY A 105 5.41 2.50 15.26
CA GLY A 105 5.74 1.70 16.44
C GLY A 105 4.63 0.83 17.01
N THR A 106 3.45 0.76 16.39
CA THR A 106 2.28 0.07 16.98
C THR A 106 2.30 -1.44 16.79
N MET A 107 2.84 -1.94 15.68
CA MET A 107 3.10 -3.38 15.48
C MET A 107 4.56 -3.77 15.78
N ASN A 108 5.51 -2.89 15.45
CA ASN A 108 6.94 -3.07 15.69
C ASN A 108 7.57 -1.69 15.91
N SER A 109 8.34 -1.50 16.98
CA SER A 109 8.92 -0.20 17.37
C SER A 109 9.90 0.39 16.34
N HIS A 110 10.43 -0.44 15.44
CA HIS A 110 11.40 -0.07 14.41
C HIS A 110 10.76 0.04 13.01
N SER A 111 9.43 0.17 12.95
CA SER A 111 8.67 0.22 11.71
C SER A 111 7.49 1.18 11.81
N GLU A 112 7.19 1.83 10.70
CA GLU A 112 5.84 2.33 10.41
C GLU A 112 4.86 1.14 10.41
N THR A 113 3.64 1.34 10.88
CA THR A 113 2.51 0.44 10.73
C THR A 113 1.54 1.10 9.77
N LEU A 114 1.45 0.54 8.57
CA LEU A 114 0.54 1.01 7.52
C LEU A 114 -0.77 0.22 7.59
N LYS A 115 -1.90 0.93 7.64
CA LYS A 115 -3.24 0.34 7.61
C LYS A 115 -3.96 0.84 6.37
N ILE A 116 -4.46 -0.06 5.53
CA ILE A 116 -5.28 0.25 4.36
C ILE A 116 -6.63 -0.43 4.52
N PHE A 117 -7.72 0.34 4.49
CA PHE A 117 -9.07 -0.18 4.55
C PHE A 117 -9.54 -0.53 3.15
N CYS A 118 -9.31 -1.79 2.78
CA CYS A 118 -9.55 -2.28 1.43
C CYS A 118 -11.01 -2.75 1.25
N PRO A 119 -11.55 -2.70 0.02
CA PRO A 119 -12.80 -3.36 -0.32
C PRO A 119 -12.78 -4.87 -0.02
N LYS A 120 -13.98 -5.46 0.11
CA LYS A 120 -14.09 -6.90 0.36
C LYS A 120 -13.54 -7.69 -0.83
N GLY A 121 -12.70 -8.69 -0.52
CA GLY A 121 -12.11 -9.57 -1.54
C GLY A 121 -10.81 -9.04 -2.12
N SER A 122 -10.25 -7.96 -1.58
CA SER A 122 -8.91 -7.49 -1.96
C SER A 122 -7.82 -8.53 -1.69
N SER A 123 -6.80 -8.50 -2.55
CA SER A 123 -5.63 -9.36 -2.45
C SER A 123 -4.33 -8.58 -2.63
N VAL A 124 -3.27 -9.02 -1.95
CA VAL A 124 -1.92 -8.48 -2.08
C VAL A 124 -0.98 -9.47 -2.77
N LYS A 125 -0.12 -8.95 -3.65
CA LYS A 125 0.95 -9.71 -4.31
C LYS A 125 2.21 -8.87 -4.45
N VAL A 126 3.35 -9.52 -4.63
CA VAL A 126 4.58 -8.85 -5.03
C VAL A 126 4.57 -8.62 -6.54
N ILE A 127 4.84 -7.38 -6.95
CA ILE A 127 5.02 -7.05 -8.37
C ILE A 127 6.49 -6.95 -8.72
N ASP A 128 6.79 -7.22 -9.98
CA ASP A 128 8.12 -6.99 -10.52
C ASP A 128 8.40 -5.48 -10.50
N ARG A 129 9.65 -5.12 -10.21
CA ARG A 129 10.05 -3.72 -10.31
C ARG A 129 9.94 -3.32 -11.78
N ILE A 130 9.38 -2.13 -12.05
CA ILE A 130 9.46 -1.53 -13.38
C ILE A 130 10.95 -1.48 -13.73
N GLU A 131 11.37 -2.30 -14.71
CA GLU A 131 12.73 -2.26 -15.22
C GLU A 131 12.99 -0.82 -15.65
N ALA A 132 14.07 -0.22 -15.13
CA ALA A 132 14.53 1.03 -15.72
C ALA A 132 14.82 0.70 -17.18
N ASN A 133 14.01 1.25 -18.10
CA ASN A 133 14.17 1.10 -19.53
C ASN A 133 15.66 1.09 -19.88
N SER A 134 16.14 -0.07 -20.33
CA SER A 134 17.52 -0.26 -20.80
C SER A 134 17.73 0.47 -22.12
#